data_AF-A0A557WGT9-F1
#
_entry.id   AF-A0A557WGT9-F1
#
_cell.length_a   1.000
_cell.length_b   1.000
_cell.length_c   1.000
_cell.angle_alpha   90.00
_cell.angle_beta   90.00
_cell.angle_gamma   90.00
#
_symmetry.space_group_name_H-M   'P 1'
#
loop_
_entity.id
_entity.type
_entity.pdbx_description
1 polymer ?
#
loop_
_entity_poly.entity_id
_entity_poly.type
_entity_poly.pdbx_seq_one_letter_code
_entity_poly.pdbx_strand_id
1 'polypeptide(L)' 'EGDKPLGDEAHHFYDQIVRKLEADTKHVQHVQDFWGDPLTAAGSQSSDGKAAYVQAYLAGNQGESLASESVAA' A
#
# COMPACT_ATOMS: atom_id res chain seq x y z
N GLU A 1 7.59 9.30 8.59
CA GLU A 1 6.59 10.38 8.44
C GLU A 1 7.25 11.56 7.78
N GLY A 2 6.58 12.23 6.84
CA GLY A 2 7.17 13.35 6.08
C GLY A 2 7.15 14.67 6.84
N ASP A 3 8.01 15.62 6.46
CA ASP A 3 8.02 16.95 7.08
C ASP A 3 6.84 17.83 6.64
N LYS A 4 6.22 17.52 5.50
CA LYS A 4 5.11 18.26 4.90
C LYS A 4 3.84 17.40 4.86
N PRO A 5 2.65 18.01 4.99
CA PRO A 5 1.39 17.30 4.78
C PRO A 5 1.34 16.62 3.42
N LEU A 6 0.64 15.49 3.36
CA LEU A 6 0.40 14.76 2.12
C LEU A 6 -0.51 15.60 1.21
N GLY A 7 -0.01 15.91 0.01
CA GLY A 7 -0.75 16.58 -1.05
C GLY A 7 -0.74 15.76 -2.34
N ASP A 8 -1.13 16.36 -3.45
CA ASP A 8 -1.33 15.69 -4.74
C ASP A 8 -0.10 14.87 -5.22
N GLU A 9 1.11 15.36 -4.98
CA GLU A 9 2.34 14.63 -5.32
C GLU A 9 2.49 13.33 -4.51
N ALA A 10 2.11 13.36 -3.23
CA ALA A 10 2.12 12.18 -2.38
C ALA A 10 1.03 11.18 -2.78
N HIS A 11 -0.15 11.68 -3.19
CA HIS A 11 -1.19 10.84 -3.77
C HIS A 11 -0.72 10.17 -5.07
N HIS A 12 -0.10 10.89 -5.99
CA HIS A 12 0.44 10.31 -7.21
C HIS A 12 1.51 9.24 -6.95
N PHE A 13 2.40 9.47 -5.99
CA PHE A 13 3.40 8.49 -5.59
C PHE A 13 2.74 7.23 -4.98
N TYR A 14 1.73 7.41 -4.14
CA TYR A 14 0.98 6.30 -3.56
C TYR A 14 0.22 5.49 -4.62
N ASP A 15 -0.49 6.14 -5.54
CA ASP A 15 -1.17 5.48 -6.66
C ASP A 15 -0.22 4.62 -7.48
N GLN A 16 1.02 5.09 -7.69
CA GLN A 16 2.04 4.31 -8.39
C GLN A 16 2.48 3.08 -7.61
N ILE A 17 2.54 3.14 -6.27
CA ILE A 17 2.84 1.98 -5.44
C ILE A 17 1.68 0.99 -5.50
N VAL A 18 0.45 1.43 -5.28
CA VAL A 18 -0.76 0.58 -5.33
C VAL A 18 -0.83 -0.14 -6.68
N ARG A 19 -0.69 0.58 -7.80
CA ARG A 19 -0.70 -0.03 -9.13
C ARG A 19 0.39 -1.06 -9.34
N LYS A 20 1.59 -0.85 -8.79
CA LYS A 20 2.68 -1.84 -8.87
C LYS A 20 2.36 -3.10 -8.09
N LEU A 21 1.80 -2.94 -6.88
CA LEU A 21 1.38 -4.07 -6.04
C LEU A 21 0.23 -4.84 -6.69
N GLU A 22 -0.78 -4.16 -7.25
CA GLU A 22 -1.89 -4.80 -7.96
C GLU A 22 -1.44 -5.51 -9.25
N ALA A 23 -0.41 -5.00 -9.92
CA ALA A 23 0.14 -5.63 -11.11
C ALA A 23 0.96 -6.89 -10.81
N ASP A 24 1.48 -7.04 -9.59
CA ASP A 24 2.19 -8.26 -9.17
C ASP A 24 1.23 -9.36 -8.73
N THR A 25 0.53 -9.94 -9.69
CA THR A 25 -0.40 -11.05 -9.44
C THR A 25 0.29 -12.35 -9.01
N LYS A 26 1.63 -12.42 -9.02
CA LYS A 26 2.39 -13.59 -8.56
C LYS A 26 2.58 -13.55 -7.05
N HIS A 27 2.91 -12.38 -6.50
CA HIS A 27 3.27 -12.22 -5.11
C HIS A 27 2.21 -11.47 -4.28
N VAL A 28 1.27 -10.77 -4.91
CA VAL A 28 0.21 -10.02 -4.25
C VAL A 28 -1.14 -10.64 -4.59
N GLN A 29 -1.86 -11.08 -3.56
CA GLN A 29 -3.23 -11.58 -3.70
C GLN A 29 -4.25 -10.45 -3.72
N HIS A 30 -4.06 -9.45 -2.87
CA HIS A 30 -5.00 -8.35 -2.73
C HIS A 30 -4.30 -7.11 -2.17
N VAL A 31 -4.68 -5.93 -2.66
CA VAL A 31 -4.26 -4.64 -2.09
C VAL A 31 -5.52 -3.96 -1.58
N GLN A 32 -5.51 -3.60 -0.30
CA GLN A 32 -6.54 -2.80 0.30
C GLN A 32 -6.07 -1.34 0.30
N ASP A 33 -6.51 -0.62 -0.73
CA ASP A 33 -6.26 0.81 -0.90
C ASP A 33 -7.23 1.62 -0.03
N PHE A 34 -6.72 2.13 1.09
CA PHE A 34 -7.48 2.98 2.00
C PHE A 34 -7.25 4.48 1.78
N TRP A 35 -6.30 4.89 0.95
CA TRP A 35 -5.95 6.30 0.81
C TRP A 35 -6.34 6.88 -0.56
N GLY A 36 -6.47 6.03 -1.58
CA GLY A 36 -7.04 6.33 -2.88
C GLY A 36 -8.57 6.43 -2.88
N ASP A 37 -9.27 5.86 -1.89
CA ASP A 37 -10.71 6.05 -1.70
C ASP A 37 -10.98 7.22 -0.73
N PRO A 38 -11.58 8.33 -1.20
CA PRO A 38 -11.90 9.49 -0.35
C PRO A 38 -12.74 9.17 0.89
N LEU A 39 -13.52 8.08 0.87
CA LEU A 39 -14.33 7.65 2.01
C LEU A 39 -13.52 6.98 3.11
N THR A 40 -12.38 6.36 2.77
CA THR A 40 -11.51 5.65 3.73
C THR A 40 -10.21 6.41 4.02
N ALA A 41 -9.86 7.42 3.20
CA ALA A 41 -8.65 8.23 3.32
C ALA A 41 -8.48 8.90 4.68
N ALA A 42 -9.57 9.44 5.25
CA ALA A 42 -9.53 10.07 6.56
C ALA A 42 -9.18 9.09 7.71
N GLY A 43 -9.38 7.79 7.51
CA GLY A 43 -9.05 6.73 8.47
C GLY A 43 -7.65 6.13 8.29
N SER A 44 -6.98 6.40 7.16
CA SER A 44 -5.67 5.86 6.83
C SER A 44 -4.53 6.86 6.97
N GLN A 45 -4.85 8.14 7.20
CA GLN A 45 -3.90 9.23 7.38
C GLN A 45 -3.55 9.48 8.86
N SER A 46 -2.30 9.83 9.16
CA SER A 46 -1.89 10.30 10.49
C SER A 46 -2.58 11.62 10.86
N SER A 47 -2.69 11.89 12.17
CA SER A 47 -3.40 13.06 12.69
C SER A 47 -2.78 14.41 12.27
N ASP A 48 -1.51 14.43 11.90
CA ASP A 48 -0.79 15.60 11.38
C ASP A 48 -0.77 15.65 9.84
N GLY A 49 -1.40 14.68 9.18
CA GLY A 49 -1.56 14.60 7.75
C GLY A 49 -0.31 14.17 6.99
N LYS A 50 0.72 13.63 7.65
CA LYS A 50 2.06 13.41 7.07
C LYS A 50 2.41 11.96 6.73
N ALA A 51 1.54 11.02 7.10
CA ALA A 51 1.68 9.61 6.77
C ALA A 51 0.34 9.01 6.36
N ALA A 52 0.38 8.07 5.42
CA ALA A 52 -0.73 7.21 5.07
C ALA A 52 -0.20 5.78 4.95
N TYR A 53 -1.05 4.77 5.11
CA TYR A 53 -0.67 3.37 4.94
C TYR A 53 -1.54 2.66 3.91
N VAL A 54 -0.98 1.61 3.32
CA VAL A 54 -1.66 0.64 2.46
C VAL A 54 -1.47 -0.74 3.07
N GLN A 55 -2.47 -1.60 2.95
CA GLN A 55 -2.35 -2.99 3.36
C GLN A 55 -2.32 -3.89 2.12
N ALA A 56 -1.28 -4.71 2.00
CA ALA A 56 -1.16 -5.71 0.94
C ALA A 56 -1.20 -7.12 1.55
N TYR A 57 -1.93 -8.01 0.89
CA TYR A 57 -2.03 -9.43 1.18
C TYR A 57 -1.13 -10.16 0.19
N LEU A 58 -0.09 -10.80 0.71
CA LEU A 58 0.90 -11.49 -0.09
C LEU A 58 0.49 -12.94 -0.38
N ALA A 59 0.98 -13.48 -1.49
CA ALA A 59 0.73 -14.84 -1.92
C ALA A 59 1.64 -15.85 -1.22
N GLY A 60 1.13 -17.06 -1.05
CA GLY A 60 1.84 -18.19 -0.44
C GLY A 60 1.46 -18.42 1.02
N ASN A 61 1.46 -19.69 1.43
CA ASN A 61 1.22 -20.03 2.83
C ASN A 61 2.51 -19.86 3.65
N GLN A 62 2.35 -19.57 4.94
CA GLN A 62 3.49 -19.44 5.85
C GLN A 62 4.36 -20.72 5.83
N GLY A 63 5.62 -20.58 5.43
CA GLY A 63 6.57 -21.70 5.29
C GLY A 63 6.82 -22.16 3.84
N GLU A 64 6.08 -21.63 2.86
CA GLU A 64 6.35 -21.87 1.43
C GLU A 64 7.39 -20.89 0.86
N SER A 65 8.11 -21.32 -0.17
CA SER A 65 9.07 -20.44 -0.89
C SER A 65 8.37 -19.21 -1.46
N LEU A 66 7.15 -19.35 -1.97
CA LEU A 66 6.35 -18.25 -2.51
C LEU A 66 6.05 -17.17 -1.47
N ALA A 67 5.80 -17.54 -0.20
CA ALA A 67 5.60 -16.57 0.87
C ALA A 67 6.88 -15.79 1.19
N SER A 68 8.04 -16.45 1.12
CA SER A 68 9.34 -15.80 1.34
C SER A 68 9.73 -14.89 0.17
N GLU A 69 9.48 -15.33 -1.06
CA GLU A 69 9.65 -14.53 -2.28
C GLU A 69 8.74 -13.29 -2.25
N SER A 70 7.49 -13.44 -1.83
CA SER A 70 6.52 -12.34 -1.83
C SER A 70 6.82 -11.25 -0.80
N VAL A 71 7.52 -11.57 0.29
CA VAL A 71 7.99 -10.57 1.27
C VAL A 71 9.23 -9.82 0.78
N ALA A 72 10.06 -10.45 -0.06
CA ALA A 72 11.31 -9.87 -0.56
C ALA A 72 11.17 -9.09 -1.87
N ALA A 73 10.02 -9.20 -2.54
CA ALA A 73 9.71 -8.58 -3.83
C ALA A 73 9.56 -7.05 -3.74
#